data_AF-A0A1E5PKJ5-F1
#
_entry.id   AF-A0A1E5PKJ5-F1
#
_cell.length_a   1.000
_cell.length_b   1.000
_cell.length_c   1.000
_cell.angle_alpha   90.00
_cell.angle_beta   90.00
_cell.angle_gamma   90.00
#
_symmetry.space_group_name_H-M   'P 1'
#
loop_
_entity.id
_entity.type
_entity.pdbx_description
1 polymer ?
#
loop_
_entity_poly.entity_id
_entity_poly.type
_entity_poly.pdbx_seq_one_letter_code
_entity_poly.pdbx_strand_id
1 'polypeptide(L)'
;MKGVLSYIEGPRAAAVRRAQAAGRYERVKGKRLVLAVHGTEAVTLEGARGGVEERLWNEVGPRTRLRLFRRTDQGLEPVALWLNEDGLPRDGRGWEHTFAVANERIAALGLEHFSCTAHMLRHSFALKWYAIGKLVQAARLGHLSETEWMDFREQFGDTWHLVQTMIGHRRVETTKEVYLEPFRSLDVEILLAHADGFPLEVFMANVFTGHPRVRTDPLAESS
;
A
#
# COMPACT_ATOMS: atom_id res chain seq x y z
N MET A 1 11.81 1.79 1.39
CA MET A 1 11.95 3.27 1.32
C MET A 1 12.80 3.79 0.16
N LYS A 2 13.93 3.15 -0.23
CA LYS A 2 14.83 3.66 -1.28
C LYS A 2 14.15 4.02 -2.62
N GLY A 3 13.20 3.19 -3.09
CA GLY A 3 12.51 3.44 -4.37
C GLY A 3 11.61 4.70 -4.36
N VAL A 4 10.91 4.96 -3.26
CA VAL A 4 10.05 6.16 -3.14
C VAL A 4 10.90 7.42 -3.07
N LEU A 5 12.00 7.39 -2.30
CA LEU A 5 12.93 8.53 -2.23
C LEU A 5 13.55 8.83 -3.60
N SER A 6 14.03 7.80 -4.31
CA SER A 6 14.55 7.94 -5.67
C SER A 6 13.53 8.54 -6.64
N TYR A 7 12.25 8.13 -6.54
CA TYR A 7 11.17 8.74 -7.32
C TYR A 7 10.97 10.22 -6.97
N ILE A 8 10.94 10.56 -5.68
CA ILE A 8 10.76 11.93 -5.19
C ILE A 8 11.88 12.84 -5.71
N GLU A 9 13.13 12.43 -5.55
CA GLU A 9 14.32 13.22 -5.86
C GLU A 9 14.59 13.34 -7.37
N GLY A 10 14.23 12.31 -8.15
CA GLY A 10 14.46 12.28 -9.59
C GLY A 10 13.20 12.59 -10.40
N PRO A 11 12.46 11.57 -10.87
CA PRO A 11 11.34 11.73 -11.80
C PRO A 11 10.27 12.74 -11.34
N ARG A 12 9.87 12.68 -10.07
CA ARG A 12 8.84 13.56 -9.53
C ARG A 12 9.32 15.01 -9.51
N ALA A 13 10.50 15.27 -8.95
CA ALA A 13 11.08 16.60 -8.91
C ALA A 13 11.25 17.21 -10.32
N ALA A 14 11.64 16.39 -11.31
CA ALA A 14 11.72 16.83 -12.70
C ALA A 14 10.35 17.20 -13.29
N ALA A 15 9.31 16.39 -13.02
CA ALA A 15 7.94 16.71 -13.45
C ALA A 15 7.42 17.99 -12.81
N VAL A 16 7.70 18.19 -11.52
CA VAL A 16 7.33 19.41 -10.78
C VAL A 16 7.97 20.64 -11.40
N ARG A 17 9.29 20.63 -11.63
CA ARG A 17 10.00 21.77 -12.23
C ARG A 17 9.45 22.14 -13.60
N ARG A 18 9.15 21.14 -14.45
CA ARG A 18 8.54 21.39 -15.77
C ARG A 18 7.17 22.04 -15.66
N ALA A 19 6.34 21.58 -14.72
CA ALA A 19 5.01 22.13 -14.51
C ALA A 19 5.02 23.54 -13.91
N GLN A 20 5.98 23.83 -13.01
CA GLN A 20 6.24 25.17 -12.47
C GLN A 20 6.69 26.13 -13.57
N ALA A 21 7.68 25.74 -14.38
CA ALA A 21 8.17 26.55 -15.50
C ALA A 21 7.06 26.86 -16.52
N ALA A 22 6.12 25.93 -16.69
CA ALA A 22 4.95 26.12 -17.54
C ALA A 22 3.79 26.86 -16.83
N GLY A 23 3.90 27.26 -15.56
CA GLY A 23 2.83 27.92 -14.80
C GLY A 23 1.54 27.10 -14.70
N ARG A 24 1.65 25.77 -14.64
CA ARG A 24 0.47 24.88 -14.67
C ARG A 24 -0.30 24.91 -13.37
N TYR A 25 0.39 25.03 -12.24
CA TYR A 25 -0.22 24.90 -10.92
C TYR A 25 -1.08 26.11 -10.54
N GLU A 26 -0.68 27.28 -11.01
CA GLU A 26 -1.39 28.55 -10.86
C GLU A 26 -2.77 28.47 -11.52
N ARG A 27 -2.88 27.71 -12.61
CA ARG A 27 -4.10 27.52 -13.40
C ARG A 27 -5.04 26.45 -12.83
N VAL A 28 -4.63 25.70 -11.81
CA VAL A 28 -5.49 24.67 -11.20
C VAL A 28 -6.66 25.32 -10.46
N LYS A 29 -7.88 25.05 -10.92
CA LYS A 29 -9.12 25.55 -10.32
C LYS A 29 -9.42 24.84 -9.01
N GLY A 30 -9.76 25.63 -7.98
CA GLY A 30 -10.08 25.10 -6.65
C GLY A 30 -8.89 24.44 -5.95
N LYS A 31 -7.65 24.82 -6.32
CA LYS A 31 -6.46 24.49 -5.53
C LYS A 31 -6.57 25.12 -4.14
N ARG A 32 -6.06 24.43 -3.12
CA ARG A 32 -5.97 24.93 -1.75
C ARG A 32 -4.55 24.76 -1.24
N LEU A 33 -4.06 25.73 -0.48
CA LEU A 33 -2.75 25.63 0.13
C LEU A 33 -2.80 24.82 1.43
N VAL A 34 -1.82 23.94 1.61
CA VAL A 34 -1.49 23.33 2.89
C VAL A 34 -0.62 24.33 3.66
N LEU A 35 -1.12 24.74 4.83
CA LEU A 35 -0.47 25.72 5.70
C LEU A 35 0.33 25.03 6.82
N ALA A 36 -0.17 23.91 7.33
CA ALA A 36 0.53 23.08 8.31
C ALA A 36 0.07 21.61 8.22
N VAL A 37 0.94 20.68 8.61
CA VAL A 37 0.62 19.26 8.75
C VAL A 37 0.88 18.86 10.19
N HIS A 38 -0.10 18.22 10.84
CA HIS A 38 -0.06 17.81 12.23
C HIS A 38 0.10 16.30 12.31
N GLY A 39 1.34 15.85 12.14
CA GLY A 39 1.67 14.42 12.09
C GLY A 39 0.93 13.70 10.96
N THR A 40 0.36 12.54 11.28
CA THR A 40 -0.41 11.73 10.31
C THR A 40 -1.93 11.92 10.44
N GLU A 41 -2.38 12.74 11.39
CA GLU A 41 -3.78 12.83 11.78
C GLU A 41 -4.51 13.98 11.10
N ALA A 42 -3.92 15.17 11.12
CA ALA A 42 -4.60 16.39 10.71
C ALA A 42 -3.77 17.30 9.81
N VAL A 43 -4.45 18.23 9.16
CA VAL A 43 -3.88 19.22 8.25
C VAL A 43 -4.62 20.55 8.38
N THR A 44 -3.86 21.63 8.36
CA THR A 44 -4.38 22.99 8.26
C THR A 44 -4.28 23.47 6.82
N LEU A 45 -5.40 23.88 6.26
CA LEU A 45 -5.58 24.29 4.88
C LEU A 45 -6.05 25.74 4.79
N GLU A 46 -5.74 26.41 3.68
CA GLU A 46 -6.44 27.64 3.28
C GLU A 46 -7.93 27.34 3.10
N GLY A 47 -8.81 28.11 3.75
CA GLY A 47 -10.26 27.91 3.74
C GLY A 47 -10.87 28.10 2.36
N ALA A 48 -11.92 27.33 2.04
CA ALA A 48 -12.52 27.37 0.70
C ALA A 48 -13.21 28.72 0.37
N ARG A 49 -13.55 29.50 1.40
CA ARG A 49 -14.15 30.84 1.31
C ARG A 49 -13.23 31.94 1.91
N GLY A 50 -11.94 31.65 2.00
CA GLY A 50 -10.97 32.46 2.75
C GLY A 50 -10.80 31.98 4.19
N GLY A 51 -9.74 32.47 4.85
CA GLY A 51 -9.36 32.06 6.19
C GLY A 51 -8.61 30.72 6.23
N VAL A 52 -8.69 30.04 7.37
CA VAL A 52 -7.96 28.81 7.65
C VAL A 52 -8.93 27.73 8.12
N GLU A 53 -8.75 26.49 7.67
CA GLU A 53 -9.53 25.33 8.09
C GLU A 53 -8.61 24.21 8.56
N GLU A 54 -8.85 23.68 9.75
CA GLU A 54 -8.25 22.43 10.20
C GLU A 54 -9.17 21.25 9.85
N ARG A 55 -8.59 20.15 9.37
CA ARG A 55 -9.29 18.91 9.02
C ARG A 55 -8.46 17.71 9.43
N LEU A 56 -9.14 16.64 9.86
CA LEU A 56 -8.53 15.32 9.89
C LEU A 56 -8.24 14.88 8.45
N TRP A 57 -7.11 14.22 8.22
CA TRP A 57 -6.78 13.69 6.90
C TRP A 57 -7.89 12.78 6.36
N ASN A 58 -8.51 11.96 7.22
CA ASN A 58 -9.60 11.06 6.84
C ASN A 58 -10.85 11.77 6.30
N GLU A 59 -11.04 13.05 6.62
CA GLU A 59 -12.14 13.88 6.11
C GLU A 59 -11.79 14.57 4.79
N VAL A 60 -10.50 14.66 4.45
CA VAL A 60 -10.05 15.23 3.18
C VAL A 60 -10.21 14.20 2.07
N GLY A 61 -11.31 14.32 1.32
CA GLY A 61 -11.66 13.39 0.26
C GLY A 61 -10.64 13.32 -0.90
N PRO A 62 -10.63 12.21 -1.68
CA PRO A 62 -9.62 11.97 -2.72
C PRO A 62 -9.50 13.09 -3.76
N ARG A 63 -10.63 13.66 -4.21
CA ARG A 63 -10.62 14.76 -5.21
C ARG A 63 -9.98 16.04 -4.66
N THR A 64 -10.21 16.34 -3.39
CA THR A 64 -9.61 17.50 -2.72
C THR A 64 -8.11 17.30 -2.55
N ARG A 65 -7.66 16.08 -2.19
CA ARG A 65 -6.23 15.75 -2.06
C ARG A 65 -5.43 15.99 -3.35
N LEU A 66 -6.02 15.71 -4.51
CA LEU A 66 -5.41 16.00 -5.82
C LEU A 66 -5.29 17.51 -6.13
N ARG A 67 -5.86 18.38 -5.29
CA ARG A 67 -5.82 19.83 -5.44
C ARG A 67 -5.14 20.53 -4.26
N LEU A 68 -4.46 19.77 -3.41
CA LEU A 68 -3.66 20.34 -2.33
C LEU A 68 -2.25 20.65 -2.83
N PHE A 69 -1.82 21.89 -2.57
CA PHE A 69 -0.51 22.39 -2.94
C PHE A 69 0.20 22.95 -1.71
N ARG A 70 1.53 22.91 -1.71
CA ARG A 70 2.37 23.66 -0.78
C ARG A 70 3.10 24.76 -1.54
N ARG A 71 3.45 25.84 -0.85
CA ARG A 71 4.34 26.87 -1.39
C ARG A 71 5.79 26.45 -1.09
N THR A 72 6.64 26.58 -2.09
CA THR A 72 8.09 26.38 -1.99
C THR A 72 8.78 27.61 -2.57
N ASP A 73 10.10 27.71 -2.38
CA ASP A 73 10.90 28.80 -2.97
C ASP A 73 10.84 28.79 -4.51
N GLN A 74 10.53 27.63 -5.12
CA GLN A 74 10.41 27.45 -6.56
C GLN A 74 8.97 27.62 -7.07
N GLY A 75 8.04 28.04 -6.20
CA GLY A 75 6.62 28.20 -6.52
C GLY A 75 5.75 27.09 -5.94
N LEU A 76 4.57 26.89 -6.53
CA LEU A 76 3.63 25.88 -6.05
C LEU A 76 4.13 24.46 -6.35
N GLU A 77 3.84 23.54 -5.44
CA GLU A 77 4.12 22.12 -5.62
C GLU A 77 2.94 21.29 -5.11
N PRO A 78 2.46 20.27 -5.85
CA PRO A 78 1.42 19.40 -5.36
C PRO A 78 1.87 18.62 -4.12
N VAL A 79 0.96 18.41 -3.18
CA VAL A 79 1.21 17.53 -2.02
C VAL A 79 1.12 16.05 -2.41
N ALA A 80 0.41 15.74 -3.50
CA ALA A 80 0.34 14.38 -4.03
C ALA A 80 1.73 13.81 -4.34
N LEU A 81 1.98 12.58 -3.91
CA LEU A 81 3.21 11.87 -4.21
C LEU A 81 3.28 11.54 -5.70
N TRP A 82 2.28 10.83 -6.22
CA TRP A 82 2.27 10.35 -7.60
C TRP A 82 1.74 11.40 -8.56
N LEU A 83 2.58 11.75 -9.54
CA LEU A 83 2.27 12.73 -10.59
C LEU A 83 2.26 12.05 -11.96
N ASN A 84 1.50 12.62 -12.88
CA ASN A 84 1.62 12.35 -14.31
C ASN A 84 2.91 12.99 -14.87
N GLU A 85 3.26 12.67 -16.12
CA GLU A 85 4.43 13.26 -16.79
C GLU A 85 4.36 14.79 -16.93
N ASP A 86 3.14 15.33 -16.98
CA ASP A 86 2.84 16.75 -17.02
C ASP A 86 2.96 17.45 -15.64
N GLY A 87 3.27 16.70 -14.58
CA GLY A 87 3.43 17.17 -13.21
C GLY A 87 2.12 17.34 -12.44
N LEU A 88 0.95 17.10 -13.05
CA LEU A 88 -0.32 17.14 -12.32
C LEU A 88 -0.52 15.87 -11.48
N PRO A 89 -1.19 15.96 -10.31
CA PRO A 89 -1.52 14.80 -9.50
C PRO A 89 -2.25 13.71 -10.28
N ARG A 90 -1.74 12.48 -10.20
CA ARG A 90 -2.33 11.32 -10.86
C ARG A 90 -3.58 10.88 -10.10
N ASP A 91 -4.71 10.78 -10.80
CA ASP A 91 -5.92 10.24 -10.21
C ASP A 91 -5.87 8.71 -10.08
N GLY A 92 -6.70 8.16 -9.19
CA GLY A 92 -6.71 6.73 -8.90
C GLY A 92 -7.05 5.85 -10.11
N ARG A 93 -7.92 6.31 -11.02
CA ARG A 93 -8.30 5.56 -12.23
C ARG A 93 -7.23 5.63 -13.31
N GLY A 94 -6.39 6.68 -13.28
CA GLY A 94 -5.22 6.78 -14.15
C GLY A 94 -4.34 5.52 -14.10
N TRP A 95 -4.24 4.86 -12.94
CA TRP A 95 -3.50 3.61 -12.81
C TRP A 95 -4.04 2.46 -13.68
N GLU A 96 -5.36 2.36 -13.87
CA GLU A 96 -5.94 1.31 -14.74
C GLU A 96 -5.45 1.44 -16.18
N HIS A 97 -5.29 2.67 -16.67
CA HIS A 97 -4.74 2.90 -18.01
C HIS A 97 -3.27 2.47 -18.12
N THR A 98 -2.46 2.66 -17.08
CA THR A 98 -1.08 2.13 -17.06
C THR A 98 -1.06 0.62 -17.24
N PHE A 99 -1.97 -0.09 -16.56
CA PHE A 99 -2.08 -1.54 -16.68
C PHE A 99 -2.63 -1.98 -18.03
N ALA A 100 -3.62 -1.28 -18.59
CA ALA A 100 -4.13 -1.55 -19.93
C ALA A 100 -3.00 -1.49 -20.98
N VAL A 101 -2.21 -0.41 -20.98
CA VAL A 101 -1.07 -0.25 -21.89
C VAL A 101 0.00 -1.31 -21.68
N ALA A 102 0.24 -1.75 -20.44
CA ALA A 102 1.18 -2.83 -20.15
C ALA A 102 0.66 -4.19 -20.66
N ASN A 103 -0.63 -4.49 -20.47
CA ASN A 103 -1.26 -5.71 -20.95
C ASN A 103 -1.23 -5.77 -22.48
N GLU A 104 -1.49 -4.66 -23.18
CA GLU A 104 -1.36 -4.58 -24.65
C GLU A 104 0.05 -4.97 -25.13
N ARG A 105 1.09 -4.47 -24.45
CA ARG A 105 2.48 -4.83 -24.77
C ARG A 105 2.76 -6.31 -24.54
N ILE A 106 2.21 -6.90 -23.48
CA ILE A 106 2.39 -8.32 -23.16
C ILE A 106 1.62 -9.20 -24.15
N ALA A 107 0.40 -8.81 -24.53
CA ALA A 107 -0.37 -9.49 -25.57
C ALA A 107 0.38 -9.49 -26.90
N ALA A 108 1.01 -8.37 -27.27
CA ALA A 108 1.86 -8.29 -28.46
C ALA A 108 3.10 -9.21 -28.44
N LEU A 109 3.48 -9.74 -27.26
CA LEU A 109 4.52 -10.76 -27.11
C LEU A 109 3.96 -12.20 -27.19
N GLY A 110 2.69 -12.38 -27.53
CA GLY A 110 2.03 -13.69 -27.67
C GLY A 110 1.31 -14.20 -26.42
N LEU A 111 1.18 -13.37 -25.37
CA LEU A 111 0.48 -13.72 -24.13
C LEU A 111 -0.92 -13.10 -24.07
N GLU A 112 -1.75 -13.39 -25.07
CA GLU A 112 -3.07 -12.75 -25.27
C GLU A 112 -4.08 -12.99 -24.14
N HIS A 113 -3.90 -14.06 -23.36
CA HIS A 113 -4.76 -14.40 -22.21
C HIS A 113 -4.22 -13.90 -20.87
N PHE A 114 -3.05 -13.23 -20.89
CA PHE A 114 -2.51 -12.60 -19.69
C PHE A 114 -3.14 -11.22 -19.50
N SER A 115 -3.63 -10.95 -18.29
CA SER A 115 -4.03 -9.60 -17.90
C SER A 115 -3.70 -9.33 -16.44
N CYS A 116 -3.39 -8.08 -16.15
CA CYS A 116 -3.21 -7.59 -14.79
C CYS A 116 -3.91 -6.25 -14.62
N THR A 117 -4.45 -5.98 -13.43
CA THR A 117 -5.03 -4.68 -13.05
C THR A 117 -4.33 -4.10 -11.84
N ALA A 118 -4.53 -2.81 -11.59
CA ALA A 118 -4.00 -2.19 -10.37
C ALA A 118 -4.55 -2.86 -9.09
N HIS A 119 -5.79 -3.38 -9.15
CA HIS A 119 -6.39 -4.10 -8.05
C HIS A 119 -5.70 -5.45 -7.79
N MET A 120 -5.29 -6.17 -8.83
CA MET A 120 -4.59 -7.46 -8.71
C MET A 120 -3.28 -7.34 -7.93
N LEU A 121 -2.61 -6.18 -7.92
CA LEU A 121 -1.47 -5.96 -7.03
C LEU A 121 -1.83 -6.10 -5.54
N ARG A 122 -3.04 -5.68 -5.13
CA ARG A 122 -3.51 -5.87 -3.75
C ARG A 122 -3.81 -7.34 -3.46
N HIS A 123 -4.28 -8.11 -4.46
CA HIS A 123 -4.42 -9.57 -4.35
C HIS A 123 -3.06 -10.25 -4.18
N SER A 124 -2.08 -9.92 -5.03
CA SER A 124 -0.73 -10.45 -4.92
C SER A 124 -0.08 -10.12 -3.58
N PHE A 125 -0.31 -8.90 -3.07
CA PHE A 125 0.11 -8.52 -1.72
C PHE A 125 -0.55 -9.39 -0.65
N ALA A 126 -1.87 -9.56 -0.70
CA ALA A 126 -2.61 -10.41 0.22
C ALA A 126 -2.07 -11.83 0.24
N LEU A 127 -1.87 -12.41 -0.94
CA LEU A 127 -1.40 -13.79 -1.11
C LEU A 127 0.00 -13.96 -0.56
N LYS A 128 0.91 -13.05 -0.90
CA LYS A 128 2.28 -13.07 -0.40
C LYS A 128 2.30 -13.04 1.13
N TRP A 129 1.57 -12.12 1.74
CA TRP A 129 1.57 -11.96 3.20
C TRP A 129 0.87 -13.09 3.92
N TYR A 130 -0.17 -13.63 3.31
CA TYR A 130 -0.83 -14.82 3.81
C TYR A 130 0.11 -16.02 3.81
N ALA A 131 0.77 -16.31 2.69
CA ALA A 131 1.74 -17.40 2.58
C ALA A 131 2.88 -17.24 3.59
N ILE A 132 3.45 -16.03 3.71
CA ILE A 132 4.51 -15.75 4.68
C ILE A 132 4.01 -15.96 6.12
N GLY A 133 2.83 -15.45 6.45
CA GLY A 133 2.26 -15.67 7.78
C GLY A 133 2.05 -17.15 8.09
N LYS A 134 1.69 -17.97 7.09
CA LYS A 134 1.59 -19.42 7.25
C LYS A 134 2.94 -20.09 7.50
N LEU A 135 3.95 -19.71 6.74
CA LEU A 135 5.31 -20.21 6.92
C LEU A 135 5.84 -19.88 8.32
N VAL A 136 5.56 -18.67 8.83
CA VAL A 136 6.04 -18.25 10.15
C VAL A 136 5.40 -19.07 11.23
N GLN A 137 4.07 -19.22 11.16
CA GLN A 137 3.36 -20.02 12.14
C GLN A 137 3.88 -21.45 12.11
N ALA A 138 4.01 -22.07 10.94
CA ALA A 138 4.51 -23.43 10.86
C ALA A 138 5.96 -23.61 11.33
N ALA A 139 6.87 -22.66 11.04
CA ALA A 139 8.24 -22.69 11.55
C ALA A 139 8.30 -22.62 13.09
N ARG A 140 7.34 -21.92 13.72
CA ARG A 140 7.21 -21.87 15.19
C ARG A 140 6.65 -23.17 15.81
N LEU A 141 6.05 -24.03 15.00
CA LEU A 141 5.28 -25.21 15.46
C LEU A 141 5.97 -26.54 15.15
N GLY A 142 7.28 -26.52 14.86
CA GLY A 142 8.06 -27.70 14.47
C GLY A 142 8.15 -28.84 15.52
N HIS A 143 7.36 -28.80 16.60
CA HIS A 143 7.39 -29.75 17.71
C HIS A 143 5.99 -30.24 18.17
N LEU A 144 4.92 -29.93 17.43
CA LEU A 144 3.55 -30.17 17.89
C LEU A 144 3.03 -31.60 17.64
N SER A 145 2.27 -32.11 18.62
CA SER A 145 1.43 -33.30 18.55
C SER A 145 0.13 -33.06 17.76
N GLU A 146 -0.60 -34.13 17.43
CA GLU A 146 -1.84 -34.10 16.62
C GLU A 146 -2.94 -33.19 17.22
N THR A 147 -3.04 -33.13 18.55
CA THR A 147 -3.95 -32.23 19.29
C THR A 147 -3.57 -30.76 19.14
N GLU A 148 -2.28 -30.46 19.23
CA GLU A 148 -1.77 -29.09 19.07
C GLU A 148 -1.86 -28.65 17.60
N TRP A 149 -1.86 -29.61 16.66
CA TRP A 149 -2.18 -29.39 15.26
C TRP A 149 -3.65 -28.97 15.03
N MET A 150 -4.59 -29.49 15.81
CA MET A 150 -6.00 -29.08 15.74
C MET A 150 -6.21 -27.67 16.30
N ASP A 151 -5.60 -27.35 17.44
CA ASP A 151 -5.57 -25.98 18.00
C ASP A 151 -4.89 -24.98 17.03
N PHE A 152 -3.84 -25.41 16.34
CA PHE A 152 -3.19 -24.64 15.29
C PHE A 152 -4.14 -24.28 14.14
N ARG A 153 -5.01 -25.21 13.72
CA ARG A 153 -6.04 -24.93 12.69
C ARG A 153 -7.06 -23.91 13.17
N GLU A 154 -7.30 -23.78 14.47
CA GLU A 154 -8.19 -22.76 15.04
C GLU A 154 -7.50 -21.38 15.10
N GLN A 155 -6.21 -21.33 15.48
CA GLN A 155 -5.37 -20.12 15.41
C GLN A 155 -5.06 -19.65 13.98
N PHE A 156 -5.34 -20.46 12.95
CA PHE A 156 -5.25 -20.10 11.53
C PHE A 156 -6.01 -18.80 11.19
N GLY A 157 -6.97 -18.39 12.04
CA GLY A 157 -7.64 -17.09 12.05
C GLY A 157 -6.69 -15.88 12.17
N ASP A 158 -5.58 -16.00 12.88
CA ASP A 158 -4.66 -14.90 13.17
C ASP A 158 -3.96 -14.38 11.91
N THR A 159 -3.56 -15.27 10.98
CA THR A 159 -2.97 -14.84 9.70
C THR A 159 -3.97 -14.03 8.86
N TRP A 160 -5.25 -14.40 8.90
CA TRP A 160 -6.29 -13.67 8.17
C TRP A 160 -6.50 -12.27 8.72
N HIS A 161 -6.49 -12.12 10.04
CA HIS A 161 -6.60 -10.83 10.72
C HIS A 161 -5.34 -9.97 10.53
N LEU A 162 -4.16 -10.58 10.49
CA LEU A 162 -2.92 -9.91 10.11
C LEU A 162 -3.02 -9.32 8.69
N VAL A 163 -3.35 -10.14 7.70
CA VAL A 163 -3.48 -9.69 6.29
C VAL A 163 -4.61 -8.66 6.15
N GLN A 164 -5.74 -8.86 6.82
CA GLN A 164 -6.83 -7.89 6.90
C GLN A 164 -6.33 -6.54 7.42
N THR A 165 -5.54 -6.54 8.50
CA THR A 165 -4.99 -5.34 9.13
C THR A 165 -4.05 -4.59 8.18
N MET A 166 -3.18 -5.33 7.49
CA MET A 166 -2.20 -4.78 6.54
C MET A 166 -2.84 -4.18 5.29
N ILE A 167 -3.89 -4.81 4.75
CA ILE A 167 -4.62 -4.28 3.58
C ILE A 167 -5.66 -3.23 3.99
N GLY A 168 -6.04 -3.23 5.26
CA GLY A 168 -6.98 -2.27 5.84
C GLY A 168 -8.44 -2.60 5.55
N HIS A 169 -8.79 -3.88 5.40
CA HIS A 169 -10.16 -4.31 5.25
C HIS A 169 -10.94 -4.17 6.58
N ARG A 170 -12.17 -3.66 6.50
CA ARG A 170 -13.05 -3.53 7.67
C ARG A 170 -13.46 -4.89 8.23
N ARG A 171 -13.58 -5.89 7.37
CA ARG A 171 -14.08 -7.23 7.64
C ARG A 171 -13.09 -8.27 7.12
N VAL A 172 -12.83 -9.31 7.90
CA VAL A 172 -11.90 -10.37 7.52
C VAL A 172 -12.44 -11.18 6.34
N GLU A 173 -13.76 -11.27 6.22
CA GLU A 173 -14.48 -11.94 5.15
C GLU A 173 -14.09 -11.40 3.78
N THR A 174 -13.89 -10.07 3.65
CA THR A 174 -13.40 -9.48 2.39
C THR A 174 -12.03 -10.02 2.00
N THR A 175 -11.13 -10.20 2.98
CA THR A 175 -9.81 -10.82 2.72
C THR A 175 -9.96 -12.29 2.33
N LYS A 176 -10.83 -13.04 3.02
CA LYS A 176 -11.02 -14.48 2.81
C LYS A 176 -11.74 -14.83 1.52
N GLU A 177 -12.83 -14.14 1.21
CA GLU A 177 -13.80 -14.52 0.18
C GLU A 177 -13.62 -13.77 -1.14
N VAL A 178 -12.94 -12.61 -1.11
CA VAL A 178 -12.70 -11.83 -2.33
C VAL A 178 -11.24 -11.90 -2.73
N TYR A 179 -10.31 -11.78 -1.76
CA TYR A 179 -8.90 -11.65 -2.09
C TYR A 179 -8.17 -12.97 -2.22
N LEU A 180 -8.55 -13.98 -1.42
CA LEU A 180 -7.82 -15.22 -1.24
C LEU A 180 -8.71 -16.46 -1.31
N GLU A 181 -9.92 -16.34 -1.87
CA GLU A 181 -10.86 -17.46 -1.98
C GLU A 181 -10.24 -18.70 -2.62
N PRO A 182 -9.48 -18.60 -3.73
CA PRO A 182 -8.84 -19.77 -4.35
C PRO A 182 -7.77 -20.45 -3.49
N PHE A 183 -7.28 -19.75 -2.45
CA PHE A 183 -6.18 -20.20 -1.60
C PHE A 183 -6.65 -20.62 -0.21
N ARG A 184 -7.97 -20.63 0.04
CA ARG A 184 -8.54 -21.11 1.32
C ARG A 184 -8.18 -22.56 1.62
N SER A 185 -7.91 -23.37 0.59
CA SER A 185 -7.55 -24.78 0.69
C SER A 185 -6.05 -25.04 0.55
N LEU A 186 -5.20 -24.00 0.49
CA LEU A 186 -3.76 -24.20 0.32
C LEU A 186 -3.17 -24.84 1.58
N ASP A 187 -2.58 -26.02 1.41
CA ASP A 187 -1.96 -26.78 2.50
C ASP A 187 -0.66 -26.10 2.97
N VAL A 188 -0.48 -26.05 4.28
CA VAL A 188 0.69 -25.48 4.94
C VAL A 188 1.93 -26.32 4.66
N GLU A 189 1.79 -27.65 4.53
CA GLU A 189 2.89 -28.55 4.17
C GLU A 189 3.47 -28.21 2.79
N ILE A 190 2.60 -27.88 1.83
CA ILE A 190 3.01 -27.47 0.48
C ILE A 190 3.77 -26.15 0.53
N LEU A 191 3.31 -25.18 1.31
CA LEU A 191 4.03 -23.91 1.47
C LEU A 191 5.41 -24.13 2.09
N LEU A 192 5.49 -24.94 3.15
CA LEU A 192 6.73 -25.23 3.88
C LEU A 192 7.76 -25.95 3.01
N ALA A 193 7.34 -26.97 2.26
CA ALA A 193 8.23 -27.70 1.36
C ALA A 193 8.88 -26.79 0.30
N HIS A 194 8.26 -25.65 -0.01
CA HIS A 194 8.81 -24.65 -0.93
C HIS A 194 9.55 -23.50 -0.24
N ALA A 195 9.51 -23.41 1.09
CA ALA A 195 10.14 -22.36 1.87
C ALA A 195 11.50 -22.75 2.47
N ASP A 196 11.91 -24.00 2.35
CA ASP A 196 13.21 -24.49 2.82
C ASP A 196 14.35 -23.59 2.32
N GLY A 197 15.04 -22.93 3.26
CA GLY A 197 16.15 -21.99 3.01
C GLY A 197 15.80 -20.50 3.09
N PHE A 198 14.54 -20.10 3.31
CA PHE A 198 14.17 -18.69 3.48
C PHE A 198 14.38 -18.20 4.92
N PRO A 199 15.20 -17.15 5.19
CA PRO A 199 15.47 -16.64 6.55
C PRO A 199 14.29 -15.81 7.07
N LEU A 200 13.26 -16.53 7.52
CA LEU A 200 11.93 -16.02 7.77
C LEU A 200 11.85 -15.05 8.96
N GLU A 201 12.57 -15.33 10.04
CA GLU A 201 12.58 -14.50 11.25
C GLU A 201 13.12 -13.09 10.97
N VAL A 202 14.25 -12.99 10.27
CA VAL A 202 14.88 -11.72 9.87
C VAL A 202 13.98 -10.94 8.92
N PHE A 203 13.30 -11.63 8.00
CA PHE A 203 12.37 -10.99 7.08
C PHE A 203 11.16 -10.39 7.82
N MET A 204 10.56 -11.14 8.74
CA MET A 204 9.40 -10.68 9.51
C MET A 204 9.73 -9.49 10.41
N ALA A 205 10.88 -9.53 11.09
CA ALA A 205 11.34 -8.44 11.93
C ALA A 205 11.38 -7.12 11.13
N ASN A 206 11.98 -7.13 9.94
CA ASN A 206 12.11 -5.95 9.07
C ASN A 206 10.78 -5.37 8.56
N VAL A 207 9.75 -6.20 8.44
CA VAL A 207 8.45 -5.81 7.87
C VAL A 207 7.58 -5.13 8.92
N PHE A 208 7.60 -5.63 10.14
CA PHE A 208 6.71 -5.16 11.19
C PHE A 208 7.23 -3.95 11.97
N THR A 209 8.55 -3.68 11.94
CA THR A 209 9.13 -2.55 12.67
C THR A 209 8.55 -1.18 12.26
N GLY A 210 7.82 -1.08 11.15
CA GLY A 210 7.30 0.19 10.60
C GLY A 210 5.78 0.29 10.44
N HIS A 211 4.97 -0.67 10.89
CA HIS A 211 3.53 -0.67 10.60
C HIS A 211 2.71 0.02 11.72
N PRO A 212 1.93 1.09 11.44
CA PRO A 212 1.27 1.92 12.46
C PRO A 212 0.15 1.21 13.25
N ARG A 213 -0.20 -0.03 12.90
CA ARG A 213 -1.16 -0.88 13.64
C ARG A 213 -0.50 -2.02 14.44
N VAL A 214 0.82 -2.18 14.36
CA VAL A 214 1.56 -3.18 15.14
C VAL A 214 2.03 -2.49 16.41
N ARG A 215 1.34 -2.76 17.52
CA ARG A 215 1.60 -2.13 18.84
C ARG A 215 2.63 -2.89 19.68
N THR A 216 2.89 -4.14 19.33
CA THR A 216 3.83 -5.06 19.98
C THR A 216 4.55 -5.85 18.90
N ASP A 217 5.85 -6.13 19.07
CA ASP A 217 6.61 -6.97 18.14
C ASP A 217 6.07 -8.41 18.24
N PRO A 218 5.47 -8.97 17.18
CA PRO A 218 4.91 -10.33 17.22
C PRO A 218 5.99 -11.43 17.29
N LEU A 219 7.28 -11.07 17.17
CA LEU A 219 8.42 -11.95 17.41
C LEU A 219 8.99 -11.80 18.83
N ALA A 220 8.54 -10.81 19.59
CA ALA A 220 8.96 -10.60 20.96
C ALA A 220 7.97 -11.27 21.91
N GLU A 221 8.10 -12.57 22.15
CA GLU A 221 7.57 -13.15 23.40
C GLU A 221 8.62 -13.95 24.16
N SER A 222 8.77 -13.53 25.42
CA SER A 222 9.06 -14.27 26.66
C SER A 222 10.37 -15.04 26.77
N SER A 223 11.34 -14.39 27.43
CA SER A 223 12.36 -15.07 28.26
C SER A 223 11.73 -15.80 29.44
#